data_AF-A0A7R9H2N9-F1
#
_entry.id   AF-A0A7R9H2N9-F1
#
_cell.length_a   1.000
_cell.length_b   1.000
_cell.length_c   1.000
_cell.angle_alpha   90.00
_cell.angle_beta   90.00
_cell.angle_gamma   90.00
#
_symmetry.space_group_name_H-M   'P 1'
#
loop_
_entity.id
_entity.type
_entity.pdbx_description
1 polymer ?
#
loop_
_entity_poly.entity_id
_entity_poly.type
_entity_poly.pdbx_seq_one_letter_code
_entity_poly.pdbx_strand_id
1 'polypeptide(L)'
;MDCVIQKVTTKIAPVAMMIIFGDGLHNFIDGMSIGAGFSQSLSTGLSMSIAIACEEFPHELGDFAILVNSGMHVKKALLFNFLSACTAFGGLALGIILGELQVNFIFAFAGGLFLYVSLADLTIGANDGLKVKALSARIPLWKLAELRALPTPANSTRKACQQE
;
A
#
# COMPACT_ATOMS: atom_id res chain seq x y z
N MET A 1 10.09 -29.96 23.49
CA MET A 1 8.91 -29.09 23.44
C MET A 1 9.13 -28.07 22.34
N ASP A 2 8.68 -28.46 21.15
CA ASP A 2 8.20 -27.61 20.08
C ASP A 2 8.98 -26.33 19.85
N CYS A 3 10.19 -26.51 19.28
CA CYS A 3 10.73 -25.53 18.36
C CYS A 3 9.64 -25.30 17.31
N VAL A 4 8.95 -24.17 17.44
CA VAL A 4 8.04 -23.62 16.44
C VAL A 4 8.89 -23.23 15.24
N ILE A 5 9.45 -24.24 14.56
CA ILE A 5 9.58 -24.22 13.12
C ILE A 5 8.14 -24.32 12.63
N GLN A 6 7.42 -23.20 12.77
CA GLN A 6 6.30 -22.94 11.88
C GLN A 6 6.92 -23.11 10.50
N LYS A 7 6.52 -24.18 9.81
CA LYS A 7 6.50 -24.20 8.36
C LYS A 7 6.00 -22.81 7.95
N VAL A 8 6.90 -21.97 7.45
CA VAL A 8 6.50 -20.81 6.67
C VAL A 8 5.99 -21.41 5.38
N THR A 9 4.77 -21.96 5.45
CA THR A 9 3.97 -22.30 4.30
C THR A 9 4.03 -21.09 3.40
N THR A 10 4.38 -21.31 2.14
CA THR A 10 4.31 -20.36 1.03
C THR A 10 2.86 -19.93 0.81
N LYS A 11 2.24 -19.31 1.81
CA LYS A 11 1.01 -18.55 1.71
C LYS A 11 1.47 -17.12 1.59
N ILE A 12 1.32 -16.56 0.39
CA ILE A 12 1.39 -15.11 0.20
C ILE A 12 0.57 -14.50 1.33
N ALA A 13 1.18 -13.59 2.10
CA ALA A 13 0.52 -13.00 3.26
C ALA A 13 -0.86 -12.45 2.82
N PRO A 14 -1.93 -12.64 3.59
CA PRO A 14 -3.26 -12.08 3.26
C PRO A 14 -3.20 -10.58 2.90
N VAL A 15 -2.27 -9.85 3.52
CA VAL A 15 -1.94 -8.45 3.24
C VAL A 15 -1.49 -8.23 1.80
N ALA A 16 -0.63 -9.08 1.25
CA ALA A 16 -0.15 -8.95 -0.13
C ALA A 16 -1.27 -9.16 -1.17
N MET A 17 -2.22 -10.05 -0.88
CA MET A 17 -3.41 -10.21 -1.73
C MET A 17 -4.33 -8.99 -1.64
N MET A 18 -4.52 -8.45 -0.44
CA MET A 18 -5.31 -7.24 -0.23
C MET A 18 -4.73 -6.05 -0.99
N ILE A 19 -3.40 -5.90 -0.98
CA ILE A 19 -2.69 -4.85 -1.73
C ILE A 19 -2.95 -5.01 -3.23
N ILE A 20 -2.66 -6.17 -3.82
CA ILE A 20 -2.80 -6.37 -5.28
C ILE A 20 -4.24 -6.11 -5.76
N PHE A 21 -5.24 -6.58 -5.01
CA PHE A 21 -6.65 -6.35 -5.38
C PHE A 21 -7.10 -4.92 -5.12
N GLY A 22 -6.67 -4.31 -4.02
CA GLY A 22 -6.98 -2.92 -3.69
C GLY A 22 -6.38 -1.96 -4.71
N ASP A 23 -5.09 -2.14 -5.00
CA ASP A 23 -4.33 -1.40 -6.00
C ASP A 23 -4.92 -1.55 -7.40
N GLY A 24 -5.32 -2.76 -7.81
CA GLY A 24 -6.01 -2.97 -9.09
C GLY A 24 -7.39 -2.29 -9.17
N LEU A 25 -8.11 -2.12 -8.07
CA LEU A 25 -9.37 -1.37 -8.06
C LEU A 25 -9.12 0.15 -8.07
N HIS A 26 -8.08 0.61 -7.38
CA HIS A 26 -7.64 2.00 -7.36
C HIS A 26 -7.27 2.46 -8.77
N ASN A 27 -6.30 1.77 -9.38
CA ASN A 27 -5.84 1.99 -10.75
C ASN A 27 -6.99 2.00 -11.76
N PHE A 28 -7.97 1.10 -11.62
CA PHE A 28 -9.16 1.08 -12.48
C PHE A 28 -10.01 2.36 -12.36
N ILE A 29 -10.22 2.85 -11.14
CA ILE A 29 -11.04 4.05 -10.91
C ILE A 29 -10.30 5.33 -11.34
N ASP A 30 -8.98 5.33 -11.19
CA ASP A 30 -8.10 6.38 -11.71
C ASP A 30 -8.16 6.48 -13.22
N GLY A 31 -8.01 5.34 -13.90
CA GLY A 31 -8.21 5.23 -15.33
C GLY A 31 -9.58 5.76 -15.76
N MET A 32 -10.64 5.35 -15.05
CA MET A 32 -12.00 5.80 -15.34
C MET A 32 -12.16 7.32 -15.20
N SER A 33 -11.53 7.91 -14.18
CA SER A 33 -11.53 9.35 -13.95
C SER A 33 -10.81 10.11 -15.06
N ILE A 34 -9.63 9.61 -15.48
CA ILE A 34 -8.89 10.15 -16.63
C ILE A 34 -9.76 10.09 -17.89
N GLY A 35 -10.40 8.95 -18.15
CA GLY A 35 -11.24 8.74 -19.32
C GLY A 35 -12.44 9.70 -19.36
N ALA A 36 -13.14 9.84 -18.24
CA ALA A 36 -14.24 10.80 -18.11
C ALA A 36 -13.76 12.25 -18.23
N GLY A 37 -12.56 12.56 -17.73
CA GLY A 37 -11.90 13.86 -17.90
C GLY A 37 -11.65 14.20 -19.38
N PHE A 38 -11.13 13.24 -20.15
CA PHE A 38 -10.92 13.42 -21.59
C PHE A 38 -12.22 13.54 -22.39
N SER A 39 -13.31 12.88 -21.97
CA SER A 39 -14.63 13.05 -22.59
C SER A 39 -15.21 14.46 -22.38
N GLN A 40 -14.78 15.19 -21.34
CA GLN A 40 -15.16 16.59 -21.16
C GLN A 40 -14.29 17.57 -21.95
N SER A 41 -12.97 17.49 -21.78
CA SER A 41 -12.04 18.33 -22.53
C SER A 41 -10.62 17.77 -22.47
N LEU A 42 -9.82 18.10 -23.50
CA LEU A 42 -8.41 17.73 -23.53
C LEU A 42 -7.63 18.28 -22.35
N SER A 43 -7.93 19.52 -21.92
CA SER A 43 -7.25 20.16 -20.78
C SER A 43 -7.58 19.47 -19.45
N THR A 44 -8.83 19.06 -19.25
CA THR A 44 -9.27 18.35 -18.03
C THR A 44 -8.65 16.97 -17.97
N GLY A 45 -8.71 16.21 -19.07
CA GLY A 45 -8.09 14.88 -19.16
C GLY A 45 -6.58 14.93 -18.90
N LEU A 46 -5.86 15.86 -19.54
CA LEU A 46 -4.42 16.05 -19.32
C LEU A 46 -4.09 16.42 -17.87
N SER A 47 -4.85 17.34 -17.27
CA SER A 47 -4.64 17.75 -15.88
C SER A 47 -4.86 16.58 -14.92
N MET A 48 -5.90 15.76 -15.13
CA MET A 48 -6.18 14.57 -14.32
C MET A 48 -5.10 13.50 -14.50
N SER A 49 -4.68 13.24 -15.74
CA SER A 49 -3.58 12.29 -16.01
C SER A 49 -2.30 12.65 -15.28
N ILE A 50 -1.92 13.93 -15.27
CA ILE A 50 -0.71 14.38 -14.57
C ILE A 50 -0.89 14.25 -13.06
N ALA A 51 -2.03 14.67 -12.52
CA ALA A 51 -2.32 14.60 -11.08
C ALA A 51 -2.27 13.14 -10.59
N ILE A 52 -2.98 12.24 -11.27
CA ILE A 52 -3.03 10.81 -10.96
C ILE A 52 -1.64 10.17 -11.12
N ALA A 53 -0.92 10.49 -12.21
CA ALA A 53 0.44 9.96 -12.38
C ALA A 53 1.39 10.37 -11.23
N CYS A 54 1.18 11.56 -10.64
CA CYS A 54 1.97 12.02 -9.51
C CYS A 54 1.63 11.32 -8.19
N GLU A 55 0.41 10.84 -7.98
CA GLU A 55 0.03 10.07 -6.78
C GLU A 55 0.31 8.56 -6.93
N GLU A 56 0.19 8.02 -8.13
CA GLU A 56 0.43 6.60 -8.41
C GLU A 56 1.92 6.23 -8.33
N PHE A 57 2.83 7.13 -8.75
CA PHE A 57 4.27 6.86 -8.68
C PHE A 57 4.76 6.50 -7.26
N PRO A 58 4.48 7.30 -6.22
CA PRO A 58 4.83 6.91 -4.84
C PRO A 58 4.00 5.74 -4.31
N HIS A 59 2.72 5.61 -4.72
CA HIS A 59 1.84 4.53 -4.29
C HIS A 59 2.39 3.16 -4.71
N GLU A 60 2.68 2.98 -6.00
CA GLU A 60 3.21 1.76 -6.59
C GLU A 60 4.59 1.36 -6.01
N LEU A 61 5.44 2.35 -5.69
CA LEU A 61 6.71 2.11 -5.00
C LEU A 61 6.51 1.62 -3.56
N GLY A 62 5.49 2.13 -2.86
CA GLY A 62 5.09 1.69 -1.53
C GLY A 62 4.59 0.25 -1.53
N ASP A 63 3.70 -0.08 -2.46
CA ASP A 63 3.15 -1.42 -2.62
C ASP A 63 4.22 -2.45 -2.96
N PHE A 64 5.14 -2.11 -3.87
CA PHE A 64 6.29 -2.96 -4.16
C PHE A 64 7.13 -3.23 -2.90
N ALA A 65 7.40 -2.21 -2.07
CA ALA A 65 8.15 -2.37 -0.83
C ALA A 65 7.44 -3.29 0.16
N ILE A 66 6.12 -3.16 0.32
CA ILE A 66 5.34 -4.01 1.23
C ILE A 66 5.25 -5.44 0.70
N LEU A 67 5.07 -5.63 -0.62
CA LEU A 67 5.03 -6.94 -1.25
C LEU A 67 6.34 -7.70 -1.05
N VAL A 68 7.49 -7.06 -1.26
CA VAL A 68 8.80 -7.68 -1.00
C VAL A 68 8.98 -7.98 0.49
N ASN A 69 8.59 -7.06 1.38
CA ASN A 69 8.67 -7.25 2.82
C ASN A 69 7.74 -8.38 3.34
N SER A 70 6.64 -8.66 2.62
CA SER A 70 5.73 -9.78 2.91
C SER A 70 6.30 -11.17 2.55
N GLY A 71 7.52 -11.23 2.00
CA GLY A 71 8.18 -12.46 1.57
C GLY A 71 7.95 -12.81 0.09
N MET A 72 7.38 -11.91 -0.71
CA MET A 72 7.22 -12.12 -2.14
C MET A 72 8.55 -11.89 -2.87
N HIS A 73 8.90 -12.79 -3.79
CA HIS A 73 10.10 -12.64 -4.62
C HIS A 73 9.99 -11.37 -5.49
N VAL A 74 11.06 -10.58 -5.58
CA VAL A 74 11.11 -9.27 -6.26
C VAL A 74 10.45 -9.29 -7.65
N LYS A 75 10.77 -10.29 -8.48
CA LYS A 75 10.18 -10.42 -9.83
C LYS A 75 8.67 -10.63 -9.81
N LYS A 76 8.15 -11.36 -8.82
CA LYS A 76 6.70 -11.58 -8.66
C LYS A 76 6.03 -10.32 -8.15
N ALA A 77 6.63 -9.64 -7.16
CA ALA A 77 6.11 -8.38 -6.63
C ALA A 77 5.96 -7.34 -7.74
N LEU A 78 7.01 -7.11 -8.55
CA LEU A 78 6.96 -6.21 -9.71
C LEU A 78 5.89 -6.62 -10.73
N LEU A 79 5.77 -7.91 -11.03
CA LEU A 79 4.79 -8.37 -12.02
C LEU A 79 3.36 -8.14 -11.52
N PHE A 80 3.05 -8.42 -10.26
CA PHE A 80 1.71 -8.23 -9.73
C PHE A 80 1.34 -6.74 -9.63
N ASN A 81 2.25 -5.89 -9.18
CA ASN A 81 2.11 -4.42 -9.18
C ASN A 81 1.85 -3.89 -10.60
N PHE A 82 2.62 -4.36 -11.57
CA PHE A 82 2.43 -3.95 -12.96
C PHE A 82 1.08 -4.43 -13.53
N LEU A 83 0.63 -5.63 -13.15
CA LEU A 83 -0.66 -6.17 -13.58
C LEU A 83 -1.84 -5.42 -12.96
N SER A 84 -1.73 -4.97 -11.70
CA SER A 84 -2.73 -4.08 -11.09
C SER A 84 -2.74 -2.72 -11.79
N ALA A 85 -1.60 -2.11 -12.07
CA ALA A 85 -1.51 -0.88 -12.87
C ALA A 85 -2.20 -1.00 -14.25
N CYS A 86 -2.10 -2.16 -14.90
CA CYS A 86 -2.73 -2.39 -16.21
C CYS A 86 -4.27 -2.29 -16.18
N THR A 87 -4.91 -2.41 -15.01
CA THR A 87 -6.37 -2.25 -14.88
C THR A 87 -6.83 -0.82 -15.20
N ALA A 88 -5.94 0.17 -15.05
CA ALA A 88 -6.21 1.56 -15.40
C ALA A 88 -6.60 1.75 -16.87
N PHE A 89 -6.06 0.94 -17.79
CA PHE A 89 -6.47 0.99 -19.19
C PHE A 89 -7.93 0.56 -19.40
N GLY A 90 -8.40 -0.42 -18.62
CA GLY A 90 -9.80 -0.84 -18.63
C GLY A 90 -10.71 0.25 -18.07
N GLY A 91 -10.27 0.89 -16.99
CA GLY A 91 -10.90 2.07 -16.42
C GLY A 91 -11.04 3.20 -17.44
N LEU A 92 -9.93 3.56 -18.08
CA LEU A 92 -9.84 4.59 -19.12
C LEU A 92 -10.84 4.36 -20.24
N ALA A 93 -10.88 3.15 -20.80
CA ALA A 93 -11.83 2.80 -21.85
C ALA A 93 -13.28 2.99 -21.41
N LEU A 94 -13.64 2.52 -20.21
CA LEU A 94 -14.98 2.69 -19.65
C LEU A 94 -15.30 4.15 -19.33
N GLY A 95 -14.34 4.91 -18.81
CA GLY A 95 -14.46 6.33 -18.52
C GLY A 95 -14.75 7.14 -19.78
N ILE A 96 -14.08 6.82 -20.90
CA ILE A 96 -14.35 7.46 -22.19
C ILE A 96 -15.77 7.14 -22.67
N ILE A 97 -16.17 5.86 -22.63
CA ILE A 97 -17.48 5.40 -23.10
C ILE A 97 -18.63 6.00 -22.27
N LEU A 98 -18.50 6.01 -20.95
CA LEU A 98 -19.54 6.46 -20.03
C LEU A 98 -19.50 7.98 -19.80
N GLY A 99 -18.37 8.62 -20.12
CA GLY A 99 -18.14 10.05 -19.94
C GLY A 99 -18.99 10.95 -20.80
N GLU A 100 -19.74 10.46 -21.79
CA GLU A 100 -20.72 11.31 -22.51
C GLU A 100 -22.11 11.28 -21.86
N LEU A 101 -22.40 10.27 -21.03
CA LEU A 101 -23.74 10.04 -20.48
C LEU A 101 -23.86 10.51 -19.03
N GLN A 102 -22.85 10.27 -18.18
CA GLN A 102 -22.99 10.37 -16.72
C GLN A 102 -21.70 10.79 -15.98
N VAL A 103 -20.96 11.78 -16.50
CA VAL A 103 -19.69 12.28 -15.91
C VAL A 103 -19.77 12.57 -14.41
N ASN A 104 -20.85 13.21 -13.96
CA ASN A 104 -21.00 13.62 -12.56
C ASN A 104 -21.04 12.43 -11.60
N PHE A 105 -21.66 11.31 -12.00
CA PHE A 105 -21.71 10.10 -11.17
C PHE A 105 -20.35 9.42 -11.12
N ILE A 106 -19.60 9.42 -12.22
CA ILE A 106 -18.24 8.87 -12.29
C ILE A 106 -17.33 9.63 -11.32
N PHE A 107 -17.33 10.96 -11.35
CA PHE A 107 -16.50 11.74 -10.42
C PHE A 107 -16.96 11.68 -8.97
N ALA A 108 -18.27 11.62 -8.70
CA ALA A 108 -18.77 11.45 -7.34
C ALA A 108 -18.33 10.09 -6.76
N PHE A 109 -18.39 9.04 -7.57
CA PHE A 109 -17.93 7.71 -7.17
C PHE A 109 -16.40 7.67 -6.99
N ALA A 110 -15.64 8.17 -7.97
CA ALA A 110 -14.18 8.20 -7.92
C ALA A 110 -13.66 9.03 -6.74
N GLY A 111 -14.17 10.25 -6.56
CA GLY A 111 -13.80 11.12 -5.44
C GLY A 111 -14.20 10.51 -4.07
N GLY A 112 -15.31 9.78 -4.02
CA GLY A 112 -15.73 9.04 -2.83
C GLY A 112 -14.78 7.90 -2.47
N LEU A 113 -14.31 7.14 -3.47
CA LEU A 113 -13.32 6.08 -3.24
C LEU A 113 -11.96 6.66 -2.82
N PHE A 114 -11.49 7.72 -3.48
CA PHE A 114 -10.25 8.40 -3.11
C PHE A 114 -10.25 8.86 -1.66
N LEU A 115 -11.35 9.49 -1.21
CA LEU A 115 -11.52 9.88 0.18
C LEU A 115 -11.50 8.66 1.11
N TYR A 116 -12.20 7.59 0.76
CA TYR A 116 -12.26 6.37 1.58
C TYR A 116 -10.88 5.72 1.75
N VAL A 117 -10.13 5.53 0.67
CA VAL A 117 -8.79 4.93 0.70
C VAL A 117 -7.84 5.80 1.52
N SER A 118 -7.83 7.12 1.26
CA SER A 118 -7.03 8.08 2.02
C SER A 118 -7.34 8.06 3.53
N LEU A 119 -8.62 7.96 3.90
CA LEU A 119 -9.06 7.86 5.29
C LEU A 119 -8.66 6.53 5.93
N ALA A 120 -8.81 5.42 5.22
CA ALA A 120 -8.44 4.09 5.71
C ALA A 120 -6.94 4.05 6.05
N ASP A 121 -6.07 4.55 5.16
CA ASP A 121 -4.63 4.59 5.39
C ASP A 121 -4.24 5.50 6.57
N LEU A 122 -4.84 6.68 6.66
CA LEU A 122 -4.62 7.60 7.78
C LEU A 122 -5.03 6.99 9.12
N THR A 123 -6.15 6.26 9.17
CA THR A 123 -6.61 5.64 10.42
C THR A 123 -5.72 4.49 10.88
N ILE A 124 -5.16 3.69 9.95
CA ILE A 124 -4.19 2.64 10.28
C ILE A 124 -2.90 3.27 10.81
N GLY A 125 -2.34 4.25 10.11
CA GLY A 125 -1.10 4.94 10.52
C GLY A 125 -1.25 5.68 11.86
N ALA A 126 -2.40 6.31 12.11
CA ALA A 126 -2.68 6.97 13.38
C ALA A 126 -2.74 5.98 14.54
N ASN A 127 -3.34 4.81 14.35
CA ASN A 127 -3.49 3.81 15.42
C ASN A 127 -2.14 3.20 15.84
N ASP A 128 -1.24 2.98 14.88
CA ASP A 128 0.12 2.51 15.15
C ASP A 128 0.97 3.59 15.82
N GLY A 129 0.85 4.84 15.38
CA GLY A 129 1.50 5.98 16.03
C GLY A 129 1.04 6.20 17.48
N LEU A 130 -0.24 5.94 17.77
CA LEU A 130 -0.79 5.97 19.12
C LEU A 130 -0.27 4.82 19.98
N LYS A 131 -0.10 3.61 19.43
CA LYS A 131 0.53 2.49 20.17
C LYS A 131 1.99 2.77 20.50
N VAL A 132 2.76 3.32 19.57
CA VAL A 132 4.17 3.70 19.80
C VAL A 132 4.27 4.80 20.86
N LYS A 133 3.43 5.83 20.80
CA LYS A 133 3.37 6.87 21.85
C LYS A 133 2.88 6.34 23.19
N ALA A 134 1.87 5.47 23.21
CA ALA A 134 1.37 4.86 24.44
C ALA A 134 2.38 3.89 25.07
N LEU A 135 3.13 3.14 24.26
CA LEU A 135 4.26 2.32 24.71
C LEU A 135 5.40 3.18 25.24
N SER A 136 5.74 4.27 24.53
CA SER A 136 6.73 5.25 24.98
C SER A 136 6.31 5.97 26.27
N ALA A 137 5.01 6.18 26.49
CA ALA A 137 4.48 6.81 27.71
C ALA A 137 4.34 5.83 28.89
N ARG A 138 4.28 4.51 28.62
CA ARG A 138 4.24 3.45 29.65
C ARG A 138 5.63 3.05 30.14
N ILE A 139 6.69 3.33 29.38
CA ILE A 139 8.06 3.09 29.81
C ILE A 139 8.56 4.39 30.46
N PRO A 140 8.75 4.42 31.78
CA PRO A 140 9.21 5.64 32.42
C PRO A 140 10.62 5.99 31.92
N LEU A 141 10.89 7.29 31.73
CA LEU A 141 12.12 7.82 31.11
C LEU A 141 13.43 7.26 31.69
N TRP A 142 13.43 6.89 32.98
CA TRP A 142 14.59 6.27 33.64
C TRP A 142 14.87 4.83 33.17
N LYS A 143 13.85 4.08 32.73
CA LYS A 143 13.99 2.74 32.13
C LYS A 143 14.47 2.78 30.67
N LEU A 144 14.22 3.88 29.96
CA LEU A 144 14.76 4.10 28.60
C LEU A 144 16.28 4.31 28.63
N ALA A 145 16.81 4.92 29.70
CA ALA A 145 18.25 5.05 29.91
C ALA A 145 18.92 3.68 30.16
N GLU A 146 18.25 2.76 30.86
CA GLU A 146 18.71 1.38 31.05
C GLU A 146 18.71 0.59 29.73
N LEU A 147 17.70 0.77 28.87
CA LEU A 147 17.63 0.14 27.55
C LEU A 147 18.71 0.66 26.58
N ARG A 148 19.16 1.90 26.73
CA ARG A 148 20.29 2.46 25.97
C ARG A 148 21.65 1.97 26.49
N ALA A 149 21.71 1.51 27.74
CA ALA A 149 22.89 0.90 28.35
C ALA A 149 22.99 -0.61 28.09
N LEU A 150 21.94 -1.24 27.54
CA LEU A 150 22.04 -2.63 27.08
C LEU A 150 22.91 -2.68 25.82
N PRO A 151 23.93 -3.56 25.80
CA PRO A 151 24.70 -3.79 24.58
C PRO A 151 23.74 -4.24 23.48
N THR A 152 23.83 -3.60 22.31
CA THR A 152 23.06 -4.00 21.13
C THR A 152 23.20 -5.51 20.91
N PRO A 153 22.13 -6.25 20.58
CA PRO A 153 22.19 -7.70 20.39
C PRO A 153 22.80 -8.00 19.02
N ALA A 154 24.04 -7.58 18.81
CA ALA A 154 24.82 -7.95 17.64
C ALA A 154 25.67 -9.20 17.90
N ASN A 155 25.78 -9.67 19.16
CA ASN A 155 26.75 -10.71 19.51
C ASN A 155 26.30 -11.85 20.45
N SER A 156 25.07 -11.84 21.00
CA SER A 156 24.60 -12.95 21.86
C SER A 156 23.78 -14.03 21.12
N THR A 157 23.13 -13.69 20.00
CA THR A 157 22.42 -14.66 19.15
C THR A 157 23.35 -15.54 18.32
N ARG A 158 24.61 -15.13 18.09
CA ARG A 158 25.61 -15.97 17.41
C ARG A 158 26.18 -17.09 18.28
N LYS A 159 26.24 -16.90 19.61
CA LYS A 159 26.87 -17.89 20.51
C LYS A 159 25.93 -19.02 20.94
N ALA A 160 24.61 -18.83 20.88
CA ALA A 160 23.65 -19.90 21.15
C ALA A 160 23.52 -20.91 19.98
N CYS A 161 24.04 -20.60 18.79
CA CYS A 161 23.96 -21.46 17.60
C CYS A 161 25.28 -22.23 17.32
N GLN A 162 26.29 -22.13 18.20
CA GLN A 162 27.58 -22.82 18.07
C GLN A 162 27.91 -23.75 19.25
N GLN A 163 26.94 -24.04 20.12
CA GLN A 163 27.10 -24.97 21.25
C GLN A 163 25.99 -26.02 21.34
N GLU A 164 25.51 -26.50 20.19
CA GLU A 164 24.96 -27.85 20.01
C GLU A 164 25.58 -28.48 18.76
#